data_AF-A0A353RKW2-F1
#
_entry.id   AF-A0A353RKW2-F1
#
_cell.length_a   1.000
_cell.length_b   1.000
_cell.length_c   1.000
_cell.angle_alpha   90.00
_cell.angle_beta   90.00
_cell.angle_gamma   90.00
#
_symmetry.space_group_name_H-M   'P 1'
#
loop_
_entity.id
_entity.type
_entity.pdbx_description
1 polymer ?
#
loop_
_entity_poly.entity_id
_entity_poly.type
_entity_poly.pdbx_seq_one_letter_code
_entity_poly.pdbx_strand_id
1 'polypeptide(L)' 'MKFKNNRTPFVTTILGITSLVLLFCSCNHSNQEYEPAFPLGEFVRPRYVNPIIVPDTTVLFHCPMNNSDVFWEKGDVFNP' A
#
# COMPACT_ATOMS: atom_id res chain seq x y z
N MET A 1 -42.83 -51.83 -18.64
CA MET A 1 -42.33 -50.51 -19.10
C MET A 1 -41.94 -49.70 -17.87
N LYS A 2 -40.64 -49.57 -17.56
CA LYS A 2 -40.18 -48.81 -16.38
C LYS A 2 -39.99 -47.34 -16.76
N PHE A 3 -40.82 -46.45 -16.24
CA PHE A 3 -40.64 -45.01 -16.39
C PHE A 3 -39.41 -44.56 -15.59
N LYS A 4 -38.31 -44.23 -16.28
CA LYS A 4 -37.17 -43.57 -15.65
C LYS A 4 -37.61 -42.15 -15.26
N ASN A 5 -37.54 -41.84 -13.97
CA ASN A 5 -37.86 -40.52 -13.44
C ASN A 5 -36.72 -39.54 -13.76
N ASN A 6 -36.85 -38.79 -14.86
CA ASN A 6 -35.85 -37.82 -15.33
C ASN A 6 -35.76 -36.55 -14.47
N ARG A 7 -36.52 -36.44 -13.37
CA ARG A 7 -36.49 -35.28 -12.47
C ARG A 7 -35.26 -35.26 -11.56
N THR A 8 -34.70 -36.41 -11.20
CA THR A 8 -33.53 -36.50 -10.30
C THR A 8 -32.22 -36.00 -10.90
N PRO A 9 -31.82 -36.32 -12.15
CA PRO A 9 -30.56 -35.82 -12.70
C PRO A 9 -30.58 -34.30 -12.92
N PHE A 10 -31.73 -33.76 -13.33
CA PHE A 10 -31.92 -32.33 -13.59
C PHE A 10 -31.80 -31.48 -12.32
N VAL A 11 -32.36 -31.96 -11.20
CA VAL A 11 -32.24 -31.29 -9.90
C VAL A 11 -30.80 -31.38 -9.37
N THR A 12 -30.11 -32.50 -9.56
CA THR A 12 -28.70 -32.64 -9.14
C THR A 12 -27.74 -31.79 -9.96
N THR A 13 -27.96 -31.61 -11.26
CA THR A 13 -27.15 -30.69 -12.07
C THR A 13 -27.40 -29.23 -11.69
N ILE A 14 -28.65 -28.84 -11.42
CA ILE A 14 -28.95 -27.48 -10.95
C ILE A 14 -28.25 -27.21 -9.61
N LEU A 15 -28.35 -28.14 -8.65
CA LEU A 15 -27.68 -28.01 -7.35
C LEU A 15 -26.15 -27.91 -7.48
N GLY A 16 -25.55 -28.72 -8.37
CA GLY A 16 -24.12 -28.66 -8.65
C GLY A 16 -23.68 -27.32 -9.26
N ILE A 17 -24.45 -26.80 -10.23
CA ILE A 17 -24.18 -25.50 -10.86
C ILE A 17 -24.32 -24.37 -9.82
N THR A 18 -25.35 -24.40 -8.97
CA THR A 18 -25.52 -23.37 -7.91
C THR A 18 -24.39 -23.39 -6.90
N SER A 19 -23.88 -24.57 -6.53
CA SER A 19 -22.73 -24.68 -5.61
C SER A 19 -21.45 -24.13 -6.25
N LEU A 20 -21.23 -24.37 -7.54
CA LEU A 20 -20.07 -23.87 -8.27
C LEU A 20 -20.08 -22.34 -8.40
N VAL A 21 -21.25 -21.73 -8.67
CA VAL A 21 -21.41 -20.26 -8.75
C VAL A 21 -21.10 -19.58 -7.41
N LEU A 22 -21.52 -20.19 -6.29
CA LEU A 22 -21.24 -19.64 -4.95
C LEU A 22 -19.74 -19.65 -4.60
N LEU A 23 -18.95 -20.59 -5.12
CA LEU A 23 -17.50 -20.62 -4.92
C LEU A 23 -16.76 -19.47 -5.63
N PHE A 24 -17.27 -18.99 -6.77
CA PHE A 24 -16.61 -17.93 -7.56
C PHE A 24 -16.96 -16.50 -7.10
N CYS A 25 -17.94 -16.33 -6.20
CA CYS A 25 -18.37 -15.01 -5.71
C CYS A 25 -17.71 -14.52 -4.40
N SER A 26 -16.77 -15.27 -3.80
CA SER A 26 -16.24 -14.95 -2.46
C SER A 26 -15.01 -14.03 -2.41
N CYS A 27 -14.61 -13.40 -3.52
CA CYS A 27 -13.51 -12.43 -3.50
C CYS A 27 -14.00 -11.03 -3.12
N ASN A 28 -14.28 -10.79 -1.84
CA ASN A 28 -14.42 -9.44 -1.30
C ASN A 28 -13.04 -8.96 -0.83
N HIS A 29 -12.28 -8.29 -1.70
CA HIS A 29 -11.17 -7.47 -1.25
C HIS A 29 -11.75 -6.17 -0.71
N SER A 30 -12.04 -6.11 0.59
CA SER A 30 -12.27 -4.82 1.22
C SER A 30 -10.93 -4.11 1.24
N ASN A 31 -10.76 -3.13 0.35
CA ASN A 31 -9.81 -2.06 0.61
C ASN A 31 -10.33 -1.39 1.88
N GLN A 32 -9.75 -1.74 3.03
CA GLN A 32 -9.98 -1.02 4.27
C GLN A 32 -9.49 0.39 4.01
N GLU A 33 -10.42 1.32 3.83
CA GLU A 33 -10.10 2.74 3.75
C GLU A 33 -9.50 3.13 5.10
N TYR A 34 -8.34 3.76 5.07
CA TYR A 34 -7.59 4.06 6.28
C TYR A 34 -8.33 5.12 7.10
N GLU A 35 -8.73 4.77 8.32
CA GLU A 35 -9.33 5.69 9.29
C GLU A 35 -8.31 6.00 10.40
N PRO A 36 -7.71 7.20 10.41
CA PRO A 36 -6.72 7.56 11.42
C PRO A 36 -7.36 7.65 12.82
N ALA A 37 -6.81 6.93 13.79
CA ALA A 37 -7.21 7.04 15.18
C ALA A 37 -6.56 8.28 15.86
N PHE A 38 -7.33 8.96 16.71
CA PHE A 38 -6.86 10.07 17.57
C PHE A 38 -5.82 9.59 18.59
N PRO A 39 -4.81 10.39 18.99
CA PRO A 39 -4.59 11.82 18.67
C PRO A 39 -3.73 12.10 17.44
N LEU A 40 -2.93 11.13 17.00
CA LEU A 40 -2.11 11.20 15.82
C LEU A 40 -2.25 9.86 15.11
N GLY A 41 -2.62 9.91 13.83
CA GLY A 41 -2.63 8.73 12.98
C GLY A 41 -1.21 8.16 12.79
N GLU A 42 -1.12 7.11 12.00
CA GLU A 42 0.14 6.49 11.65
C GLU A 42 1.04 7.41 10.83
N PHE A 43 2.35 7.33 11.09
CA PHE A 43 3.37 7.99 10.27
C PHE A 43 3.91 7.01 9.23
N VAL A 44 3.24 6.95 8.08
CA VAL A 44 3.62 6.08 6.97
C VAL A 44 4.69 6.77 6.12
N ARG A 45 5.86 6.12 5.96
CA ARG A 45 6.90 6.61 5.05
C ARG A 45 6.54 6.27 3.60
N PRO A 46 6.47 7.25 2.68
CA PRO A 46 6.26 6.96 1.28
C PRO A 46 7.39 6.07 0.72
N ARG A 47 7.01 5.09 -0.11
CA ARG A 47 7.94 4.14 -0.69
C ARG A 47 8.93 4.85 -1.61
N TYR A 48 10.21 4.59 -1.44
CA TYR A 48 11.31 5.12 -2.28
C TYR A 48 11.50 6.64 -2.25
N VAL A 49 10.97 7.35 -1.25
CA VAL A 49 11.09 8.81 -1.14
C VAL A 49 12.21 9.25 -0.19
N ASN A 50 12.47 8.50 0.89
CA ASN A 50 13.52 8.86 1.85
C ASN A 50 14.92 8.38 1.41
N PRO A 51 15.98 9.12 1.75
CA PRO A 51 16.01 10.39 2.52
C PRO A 51 15.53 11.59 1.70
N ILE A 52 14.85 12.55 2.36
CA ILE A 52 14.34 13.77 1.72
C ILE A 52 15.44 14.79 1.47
N ILE A 53 16.40 14.88 2.38
CA ILE A 53 17.53 15.80 2.33
C ILE A 53 18.80 14.97 2.50
N VAL A 54 19.81 15.26 1.68
CA VAL A 54 21.15 14.65 1.74
C VAL A 54 22.20 15.76 1.68
N PRO A 55 23.41 15.53 2.21
CA PRO A 55 24.46 16.54 2.17
C PRO A 55 24.78 16.96 0.74
N ASP A 56 24.89 18.27 0.51
CA ASP A 56 25.40 18.82 -0.75
C ASP A 56 26.87 19.24 -0.59
N THR A 57 27.73 18.61 -1.37
CA THR A 57 29.18 18.85 -1.34
C THR A 57 29.64 20.00 -2.25
N THR A 58 28.72 20.60 -2.99
CA THR A 58 28.96 21.61 -4.02
C THR A 58 28.55 23.03 -3.60
N VAL A 59 27.67 23.15 -2.60
CA VAL A 59 27.16 24.45 -2.14
C VAL A 59 28.17 25.16 -1.26
N LEU A 60 28.43 26.42 -1.58
CA LEU A 60 29.32 27.31 -0.84
C LEU A 60 28.53 28.40 -0.13
N PHE A 61 28.95 28.71 1.08
CA PHE A 61 28.48 29.84 1.87
C PHE A 61 29.67 30.68 2.30
N HIS A 62 29.63 32.00 2.06
CA HIS A 62 30.66 32.91 2.56
C HIS A 62 30.40 33.20 4.05
N CYS A 63 31.11 32.51 4.93
CA CYS A 63 30.91 32.60 6.37
C CYS A 63 31.59 33.85 6.94
N PRO A 64 30.84 34.82 7.51
CA PRO A 64 31.43 36.06 8.03
C PRO A 64 32.29 35.83 9.27
N MET A 65 32.02 34.77 10.05
CA MET A 65 32.82 34.41 11.22
C MET A 65 34.20 33.88 10.83
N ASN A 66 34.29 33.19 9.69
CA ASN A 66 35.55 32.64 9.17
C ASN A 66 36.21 33.59 8.15
N ASN A 67 35.47 34.58 7.66
CA ASN A 67 35.83 35.45 6.54
C ASN A 67 36.32 34.64 5.31
N SER A 68 35.63 33.55 5.02
CA SER A 68 35.97 32.60 3.95
C SER A 68 34.77 31.79 3.48
N ASP A 69 34.88 31.19 2.30
CA ASP A 69 33.87 30.27 1.78
C ASP A 69 33.97 28.90 2.47
N VAL A 70 32.82 28.38 2.91
CA VAL A 70 32.70 27.08 3.57
C VAL A 70 31.61 26.24 2.90
N PHE A 71 31.84 24.92 2.86
CA PHE A 71 30.84 23.95 2.43
C PHE A 71 29.90 23.62 3.61
N TRP A 72 28.97 24.52 3.89
CA TRP A 72 28.22 24.55 5.15
C TRP A 72 27.33 23.32 5.41
N GLU A 73 26.84 22.65 4.36
CA GLU A 73 25.97 21.47 4.46
C GLU A 73 26.61 20.18 3.93
N LYS A 74 27.93 20.20 3.67
CA LYS A 74 28.68 19.03 3.17
C LYS A 74 28.80 17.89 4.19
N GLY A 75 28.63 18.19 5.48
CA GLY A 75 28.71 17.24 6.59
C GLY A 75 27.42 16.43 6.73
N ASP A 76 26.76 16.53 7.88
CA ASP A 76 25.50 15.84 8.16
C ASP A 76 24.31 16.82 8.14
N VAL A 77 23.20 16.39 7.54
CA VAL A 77 21.91 17.12 7.49
C VAL A 77 20.80 16.20 7.99
N PHE A 78 20.27 16.46 9.20
CA PHE A 78 19.46 15.43 9.89
C PHE A 78 18.38 15.94 10.86
N ASN A 79 18.50 17.14 11.42
CA ASN A 79 17.51 17.72 12.34
C ASN A 79 16.76 18.88 11.66
N PRO A 80 15.67 18.61 10.93
CA PRO A 80 14.85 19.65 10.33
C PRO A 80 14.12 20.49 11.39
#